data_AF-A0A847JT85-F1
#
_entry.id   AF-A0A847JT85-F1
#
_cell.length_a   1.000
_cell.length_b   1.000
_cell.length_c   1.000
_cell.angle_alpha   90.00
_cell.angle_beta   90.00
_cell.angle_gamma   90.00
#
_symmetry.space_group_name_H-M   'P 1'
#
loop_
_entity.id
_entity.type
_entity.pdbx_description
1 polymer ?
#
loop_
_entity_poly.entity_id
_entity_poly.type
_entity_poly.pdbx_seq_one_letter_code
_entity_poly.pdbx_strand_id
1 'polypeptide(L)'
;MNPADTSIGAQSTRSFGFAPAPRTEISLSLGRYVQSSGDIGWDLIIHGKAQVATQNGWRPAIAVGAADVGKNRARTGTRFVVGTWRLDNARLGATLGAAEGNHDGLLAGMQWRPIPALELQAEYDSSRVNVGLVANLDERTFVRVADLSTGTAATIGYAFALNGPPAPQSSALPRVAARTSGPALTAIRDELVALGLEDVQVRIEQTAQGQRRLVGSFENRRYTLIEQDCLPDVLAVLDRGAGEATELAVRFLRRGITVAECRVPVEAYRRYAAGKMSGAEMRARAHIALLPGREASADVEEASETANPSAGHTDVMIGPNLVTQIGTEQGEFKYGLYIRPEAAIPLGRGLLAQGAWQAPITGELVDNEPKRWTTYRTVLSYALSPAPGWLAQAVVGRCPGANNVAVLEALRPVSGRSFFRVTGGYVSSDLIRRRLYAVGEYWHLMPEWDGQIRVVGGRYVSGDTGVGLDVIRQFGAT
;
A
#
# COMPACT_ATOMS: atom_id res chain seq x y z
N MET A 1 47.11 17.45 -15.52
CA MET A 1 45.66 17.54 -15.78
C MET A 1 44.96 16.88 -14.62
N ASN A 2 44.16 17.63 -13.87
CA ASN A 2 43.55 17.20 -12.62
C ASN A 2 42.23 16.44 -12.91
N PRO A 3 42.00 15.25 -12.31
CA PRO A 3 40.71 14.58 -12.31
C PRO A 3 39.92 15.08 -11.10
N ALA A 4 39.05 16.05 -11.29
CA ALA A 4 38.07 16.46 -10.29
C ALA A 4 36.74 16.72 -11.00
N ASP A 5 35.66 16.28 -10.35
CA ASP A 5 34.24 16.47 -10.69
C ASP A 5 33.60 15.48 -11.68
N THR A 6 33.42 14.24 -11.22
CA THR A 6 32.32 13.36 -11.65
C THR A 6 31.41 13.07 -10.46
N SER A 7 30.42 13.93 -10.21
CA SER A 7 29.33 13.63 -9.30
C SER A 7 28.18 12.99 -10.08
N ILE A 8 28.08 11.66 -9.98
CA ILE A 8 26.96 10.86 -10.48
C ILE A 8 25.83 10.98 -9.45
N GLY A 9 24.79 11.74 -9.78
CA GLY A 9 23.61 11.91 -8.93
C GLY A 9 22.35 11.41 -9.62
N ALA A 10 21.88 10.21 -9.29
CA ALA A 10 20.49 9.83 -9.55
C ALA A 10 19.58 10.74 -8.71
N GLN A 11 18.82 11.62 -9.36
CA GLN A 11 17.82 12.46 -8.70
C GLN A 11 16.53 11.65 -8.55
N SER A 12 16.27 11.14 -7.35
CA SER A 12 14.93 10.63 -7.03
C SER A 12 14.04 11.81 -6.65
N THR A 13 12.98 12.02 -7.44
CA THR A 13 11.91 12.98 -7.12
C THR A 13 10.75 12.19 -6.52
N ARG A 14 10.24 12.63 -5.37
CA ARG A 14 9.03 12.04 -4.76
C ARG A 14 7.91 13.06 -4.85
N SER A 15 6.86 12.75 -5.61
CA SER A 15 5.69 13.60 -5.79
C SER A 15 4.48 13.04 -5.04
N PHE A 16 3.72 13.90 -4.37
CA PHE A 16 2.49 13.61 -3.65
C PHE A 16 1.40 14.57 -4.11
N GLY A 17 0.24 14.08 -4.55
CA GLY A 17 -0.91 14.91 -4.94
C GLY A 17 -2.07 14.78 -3.95
N PHE A 18 -2.78 15.86 -3.66
CA PHE A 18 -4.04 15.84 -2.92
C PHE A 18 -5.04 16.89 -3.39
N ALA A 19 -6.32 16.58 -3.26
CA ALA A 19 -7.45 17.47 -3.57
C ALA A 19 -8.22 17.76 -2.28
N PRO A 20 -7.99 18.90 -1.60
CA PRO A 20 -8.66 19.22 -0.35
C PRO A 20 -10.17 19.49 -0.51
N ALA A 21 -10.60 19.87 -1.72
CA ALA A 21 -12.00 20.10 -2.09
C ALA A 21 -12.29 19.65 -3.54
N PRO A 22 -13.56 19.43 -3.92
CA PRO A 22 -13.93 19.28 -5.32
C PRO A 22 -13.32 20.42 -6.14
N ARG A 23 -12.75 20.11 -7.31
CA ARG A 23 -12.14 21.09 -8.24
C ARG A 23 -10.82 21.71 -7.78
N THR A 24 -10.16 21.15 -6.77
CA THR A 24 -8.81 21.55 -6.37
C THR A 24 -7.83 20.40 -6.57
N GLU A 25 -6.60 20.71 -6.96
CA GLU A 25 -5.50 19.78 -7.05
C GLU A 25 -4.27 20.49 -6.49
N ILE A 26 -3.59 19.88 -5.53
CA ILE A 26 -2.33 20.34 -4.96
C ILE A 26 -1.34 19.21 -5.11
N SER A 27 -0.15 19.45 -5.63
CA SER A 27 0.94 18.49 -5.65
C SER A 27 2.18 19.05 -4.96
N LEU A 28 2.88 18.17 -4.26
CA LEU A 28 4.09 18.42 -3.50
C LEU A 28 5.16 17.49 -4.05
N SER A 29 6.20 18.02 -4.65
CA SER A 29 7.33 17.26 -5.18
C SER A 29 8.58 17.62 -4.41
N LEU A 30 9.15 16.65 -3.70
CA LEU A 30 10.45 16.81 -3.05
C LEU A 30 11.53 16.26 -3.99
N GLY A 31 12.38 17.15 -4.48
CA GLY A 31 13.51 16.84 -5.36
C GLY A 31 14.84 17.02 -4.64
N ARG A 32 15.76 16.07 -4.85
CA ARG A 32 17.16 16.22 -4.41
C ARG A 32 17.94 16.97 -5.49
N TYR A 33 18.72 17.98 -5.11
CA TYR A 33 19.65 18.65 -6.01
C TYR A 33 21.07 18.70 -5.42
N VAL A 34 22.07 18.78 -6.29
CA VAL A 34 23.48 18.92 -5.89
C VAL A 34 23.90 20.35 -6.23
N GLN A 35 24.41 21.08 -5.24
CA GLN A 35 24.96 22.42 -5.41
C GLN A 35 26.31 22.35 -6.11
N SER A 36 26.73 23.46 -6.73
CA SER A 36 28.06 23.59 -7.31
C SER A 36 29.20 23.46 -6.29
N SER A 37 28.90 23.56 -4.98
CA SER A 37 29.84 23.27 -3.88
C SER A 37 30.00 21.78 -3.57
N GLY A 38 29.20 20.90 -4.20
CA GLY A 38 29.10 19.49 -3.85
C GLY A 38 28.10 19.20 -2.72
N ASP A 39 27.52 20.23 -2.09
CA ASP A 39 26.51 20.06 -1.04
C ASP A 39 25.18 19.54 -1.62
N ILE A 40 24.56 18.61 -0.91
CA ILE A 40 23.27 18.05 -1.28
C ILE A 40 22.17 18.90 -0.65
N GLY A 41 21.35 19.53 -1.49
CA GLY A 41 20.17 20.28 -1.09
C GLY A 41 18.87 19.52 -1.41
N TRP A 42 17.80 19.93 -0.74
CA TRP A 42 16.44 19.49 -1.05
C TRP A 42 15.60 20.69 -1.47
N ASP A 43 14.85 20.53 -2.55
CA ASP A 43 13.84 21.50 -3.01
C ASP A 43 12.46 20.89 -2.81
N LEU A 44 11.62 21.59 -2.05
CA LEU A 44 10.18 21.32 -1.99
C LEU A 44 9.50 22.16 -3.06
N ILE A 45 8.86 21.49 -4.00
CA ILE A 45 8.15 22.11 -5.11
C ILE A 45 6.67 21.90 -4.87
N ILE A 46 5.94 22.99 -4.62
CA ILE A 46 4.50 22.96 -4.44
C ILE A 46 3.85 23.45 -5.73
N HIS A 47 2.92 22.67 -6.25
CA HIS A 47 1.99 23.08 -7.28
C HIS A 47 0.57 23.01 -6.73
N GLY A 48 -0.30 23.88 -7.20
CA GLY A 48 -1.71 23.85 -6.86
C GLY A 48 -2.53 24.53 -7.94
N LYS A 49 -3.70 23.99 -8.25
CA LYS A 49 -4.70 24.64 -9.10
C LYS A 49 -6.09 24.45 -8.52
N ALA A 50 -6.92 25.46 -8.70
CA ALA A 50 -8.32 25.45 -8.37
C ALA A 50 -9.12 25.82 -9.62
N GLN A 51 -10.02 24.94 -10.04
CA GLN A 51 -10.99 25.26 -11.08
C GLN A 51 -12.10 26.11 -10.48
N VAL A 52 -12.14 27.37 -10.88
CA VAL A 52 -13.07 28.38 -10.39
C VAL A 52 -14.35 28.46 -11.24
N ALA A 53 -14.30 27.99 -12.49
CA ALA A 53 -15.48 27.90 -13.36
C ALA A 53 -15.48 26.63 -14.21
N THR A 54 -16.67 26.05 -14.41
CA THR A 54 -16.89 24.96 -15.36
C THR A 54 -17.22 25.51 -16.74
N GLN A 55 -16.84 24.77 -17.77
CA GLN A 55 -17.20 25.13 -19.13
C GLN A 55 -18.72 25.14 -19.28
N ASN A 56 -19.26 26.17 -19.94
CA ASN A 56 -20.68 26.27 -20.25
C ASN A 56 -20.85 26.85 -21.66
N GLY A 57 -21.19 25.98 -22.61
CA GLY A 57 -21.22 26.33 -24.03
C GLY A 57 -19.86 26.82 -24.51
N TRP A 58 -19.83 28.06 -25.02
CA TRP A 58 -18.62 28.73 -25.50
C TRP A 58 -17.72 29.29 -24.38
N ARG A 59 -18.23 29.40 -23.15
CA ARG A 59 -17.45 29.91 -22.01
C ARG A 59 -16.49 28.82 -21.52
N PRO A 60 -15.18 29.09 -21.42
CA PRO A 60 -14.20 28.10 -20.98
C PRO A 60 -14.42 27.71 -19.52
N ALA A 61 -13.93 26.52 -19.16
CA ALA A 61 -13.60 26.22 -17.77
C ALA A 61 -12.38 27.06 -17.37
N ILE A 62 -12.45 27.73 -16.23
CA ILE A 62 -11.36 28.60 -15.74
C ILE A 62 -10.71 27.95 -14.54
N ALA A 63 -9.39 27.89 -14.54
CA ALA A 63 -8.59 27.51 -13.38
C ALA A 63 -7.54 28.57 -13.08
N VAL A 64 -7.28 28.75 -11.79
CA VAL A 64 -6.17 29.55 -11.28
C VAL A 64 -5.24 28.65 -10.49
N GLY A 65 -3.95 28.92 -10.52
CA GLY A 65 -3.00 28.07 -9.82
C GLY A 65 -1.64 28.70 -9.63
N ALA A 66 -0.80 27.95 -8.94
CA ALA A 66 0.62 28.21 -8.84
C ALA A 66 1.40 26.91 -9.04
N ALA A 67 2.58 27.01 -9.63
CA ALA A 67 3.53 25.92 -9.83
C ALA A 67 4.90 26.37 -9.31
N ASP A 68 5.74 25.42 -8.93
CA ASP A 68 7.10 25.71 -8.49
C ASP A 68 7.23 26.66 -7.28
N VAL A 69 6.25 26.63 -6.38
CA VAL A 69 6.31 27.42 -5.14
C VAL A 69 7.19 26.69 -4.12
N GLY A 70 8.24 27.36 -3.59
CA GLY A 70 9.07 26.82 -2.50
C GLY A 70 10.51 26.42 -2.83
N LYS A 71 11.03 26.71 -4.03
CA LYS A 71 12.45 26.50 -4.37
C LYS A 71 13.35 27.37 -3.49
N ASN A 72 14.46 26.81 -2.98
CA ASN A 72 15.41 27.52 -2.09
C ASN A 72 16.27 28.60 -2.80
N ARG A 73 16.01 28.89 -4.08
CA ARG A 73 16.67 29.98 -4.83
C ARG A 73 15.68 31.13 -5.04
N ALA A 74 16.19 32.35 -5.22
CA ALA A 74 15.44 33.58 -5.46
C ALA A 74 14.52 33.60 -6.72
N ARG A 75 14.16 32.44 -7.28
CA ARG A 75 13.20 32.31 -8.37
C ARG A 75 11.78 32.28 -7.80
N THR A 76 10.98 33.22 -8.24
CA THR A 76 9.55 33.29 -7.94
C THR A 76 8.85 32.09 -8.61
N GLY A 77 8.01 31.37 -7.86
CA GLY A 77 7.14 30.34 -8.42
C GLY A 77 6.23 30.91 -9.52
N THR A 78 5.72 30.06 -10.39
CA THR A 78 4.82 30.47 -11.46
C THR A 78 3.40 30.58 -10.92
N ARG A 79 2.72 31.70 -11.13
CA ARG A 79 1.27 31.81 -10.92
C ARG A 79 0.59 31.85 -12.26
N PHE A 80 -0.59 31.24 -12.41
CA PHE A 80 -1.25 31.19 -13.71
C PHE A 80 -2.76 31.26 -13.59
N VAL A 81 -3.37 31.74 -14.67
CA VAL A 81 -4.80 31.62 -14.96
C VAL A 81 -4.96 31.02 -16.35
N VAL A 82 -5.77 29.99 -16.46
CA VAL A 82 -6.01 29.27 -17.72
C VAL A 82 -7.50 29.08 -17.95
N GLY A 83 -7.93 29.37 -19.18
CA GLY A 83 -9.22 28.97 -19.73
C GLY A 83 -9.04 27.73 -20.59
N THR A 84 -9.94 26.76 -20.45
CA THR A 84 -9.94 25.51 -21.23
C THR A 84 -11.29 25.27 -21.89
N TRP A 85 -11.25 24.87 -23.16
CA TRP A 85 -12.40 24.47 -23.94
C TRP A 85 -12.28 23.01 -24.33
N ARG A 86 -13.37 22.27 -24.17
CA ARG A 86 -13.61 20.97 -24.78
C ARG A 86 -14.68 21.14 -25.85
N LEU A 87 -14.27 20.96 -27.09
CA LEU A 87 -15.07 21.11 -28.29
C LEU A 87 -15.22 19.74 -28.95
N ASP A 88 -16.22 19.61 -29.83
CA ASP A 88 -16.47 18.41 -30.63
C ASP A 88 -16.49 17.11 -29.79
N ASN A 89 -17.39 17.05 -28.79
CA ASN A 89 -17.49 15.90 -27.88
C ASN A 89 -16.16 15.51 -27.21
N ALA A 90 -15.34 16.51 -26.86
CA ALA A 90 -14.01 16.37 -26.27
C ALA A 90 -12.93 15.76 -27.19
N ARG A 91 -13.16 15.76 -28.51
CA ARG A 91 -12.11 15.46 -29.49
C ARG A 91 -11.13 16.61 -29.68
N LEU A 92 -11.55 17.85 -29.40
CA LEU A 92 -10.66 19.01 -29.45
C LEU A 92 -10.64 19.70 -28.08
N GLY A 93 -9.45 19.79 -27.50
CA GLY A 93 -9.13 20.58 -26.33
C GLY A 93 -8.35 21.81 -26.74
N ALA A 94 -8.72 22.98 -26.24
CA ALA A 94 -7.93 24.20 -26.37
C ALA A 94 -7.72 24.82 -24.99
N THR A 95 -6.53 25.35 -24.76
CA THR A 95 -6.14 26.04 -23.52
C THR A 95 -5.55 27.38 -23.88
N LEU A 96 -5.97 28.44 -23.20
CA LEU A 96 -5.36 29.76 -23.31
C LEU A 96 -5.26 30.37 -21.92
N GLY A 97 -4.12 30.95 -21.60
CA GLY A 97 -3.91 31.53 -20.29
C GLY A 97 -2.72 32.46 -20.24
N ALA A 98 -2.46 32.97 -19.06
CA ALA A 98 -1.27 33.75 -18.77
C ALA A 98 -0.65 33.22 -17.49
N ALA A 99 0.67 33.33 -17.43
CA ALA A 99 1.45 33.03 -16.24
C ALA A 99 2.36 34.20 -15.89
N GLU A 100 2.70 34.30 -14.61
CA GLU A 100 3.62 35.27 -14.02
C GLU A 100 4.69 34.49 -13.25
N GLY A 101 5.95 34.91 -13.33
CA GLY A 101 7.08 34.30 -12.61
C GLY A 101 8.09 33.63 -13.54
N ASN A 102 8.46 32.37 -13.27
CA ASN A 102 9.43 31.63 -14.10
C ASN A 102 8.98 31.42 -15.57
N HIS A 103 7.69 31.58 -15.82
CA HIS A 103 7.03 31.36 -17.11
C HIS A 103 6.15 32.56 -17.45
N ASP A 104 6.73 33.76 -17.35
CA ASP A 104 5.99 35.00 -17.57
C ASP A 104 5.51 35.10 -19.02
N GLY A 105 4.21 35.37 -19.21
CA GLY A 105 3.59 35.57 -20.51
C GLY A 105 2.49 34.58 -20.87
N LEU A 106 2.26 34.43 -22.18
CA LEU A 106 1.14 33.69 -22.73
C LEU A 106 1.37 32.17 -22.62
N LEU A 107 0.34 31.46 -22.14
CA LEU A 107 0.23 30.02 -22.22
C LEU A 107 -0.83 29.66 -23.26
N ALA A 108 -0.51 28.76 -24.18
CA ALA A 108 -1.48 28.23 -25.12
C ALA A 108 -1.30 26.72 -25.28
N GLY A 109 -2.38 25.99 -25.46
CA GLY A 109 -2.34 24.56 -25.67
C GLY A 109 -3.44 24.10 -26.59
N MET A 110 -3.17 23.07 -27.36
CA MET A 110 -4.16 22.40 -28.19
C MET A 110 -3.97 20.89 -28.08
N GLN A 111 -5.08 20.18 -27.91
CA GLN A 111 -5.14 18.72 -27.91
C GLN A 111 -6.17 18.30 -28.92
N TRP A 112 -5.81 17.43 -29.87
CA TRP A 112 -6.73 16.99 -30.89
C TRP A 112 -6.69 15.47 -31.02
N ARG A 113 -7.84 14.84 -30.88
CA ARG A 113 -8.08 13.42 -31.03
C ARG A 113 -8.89 13.17 -32.31
N PRO A 114 -8.23 13.10 -33.48
CA PRO A 114 -8.92 12.81 -34.73
C PRO A 114 -9.64 11.45 -34.68
N ILE A 115 -9.05 10.48 -33.98
CA ILE A 115 -9.60 9.14 -33.73
C ILE A 115 -9.28 8.71 -32.29
N PRO A 116 -10.03 7.78 -31.67
CA PRO A 116 -9.78 7.33 -30.29
C PRO A 116 -8.36 6.78 -30.05
N ALA A 117 -7.75 6.20 -31.08
CA ALA A 117 -6.41 5.64 -31.02
C ALA A 117 -5.28 6.66 -31.14
N LEU A 118 -5.58 7.94 -31.42
CA LEU A 118 -4.54 8.95 -31.72
C LEU A 118 -4.88 10.29 -31.10
N GLU A 119 -3.92 10.88 -30.40
CA GLU A 119 -3.99 12.22 -29.85
C GLU A 119 -2.75 13.02 -30.25
N LEU A 120 -2.96 14.23 -30.76
CA LEU A 120 -1.93 15.22 -31.05
C LEU A 120 -2.01 16.30 -29.98
N GLN A 121 -0.87 16.73 -29.48
CA GLN A 121 -0.75 17.75 -28.45
C GLN A 121 0.24 18.80 -28.91
N ALA A 122 -0.07 20.07 -28.66
CA ALA A 122 0.86 21.17 -28.81
C ALA A 122 0.69 22.11 -27.61
N GLU A 123 1.80 22.50 -27.00
CA GLU A 123 1.83 23.40 -25.86
C GLU A 123 2.84 24.51 -26.11
N TYR A 124 2.43 25.74 -25.85
CA TYR A 124 3.25 26.93 -25.90
C TYR A 124 3.29 27.57 -24.51
N ASP A 125 4.49 27.82 -24.03
CA ASP A 125 4.76 28.33 -22.69
C ASP A 125 5.81 29.43 -22.78
N SER A 126 5.33 30.62 -23.20
CA SER A 126 5.98 31.94 -23.42
C SER A 126 7.31 32.02 -24.20
N SER A 127 8.11 30.97 -24.18
CA SER A 127 9.45 30.85 -24.74
C SER A 127 9.67 29.50 -25.44
N ARG A 128 8.75 28.54 -25.27
CA ARG A 128 8.92 27.16 -25.73
C ARG A 128 7.67 26.64 -26.40
N VAL A 129 7.86 25.85 -27.44
CA VAL A 129 6.82 25.06 -28.09
C VAL A 129 7.17 23.59 -27.86
N ASN A 130 6.23 22.82 -27.35
CA ASN A 130 6.32 21.38 -27.22
C ASN A 130 5.23 20.76 -28.09
N VAL A 131 5.57 19.72 -28.86
CA VAL A 131 4.61 19.01 -29.70
C VAL A 131 4.67 17.53 -29.36
N GLY A 132 3.51 16.90 -29.18
CA GLY A 132 3.38 15.51 -28.78
C GLY A 132 2.40 14.74 -29.66
N LEU A 133 2.65 13.45 -29.78
CA LEU A 133 1.77 12.46 -30.37
C LEU A 133 1.62 11.32 -29.36
N VAL A 134 0.37 10.90 -29.12
CA VAL A 134 0.03 9.73 -28.33
C VAL A 134 -0.76 8.77 -29.22
N ALA A 135 -0.28 7.55 -29.38
CA ALA A 135 -0.96 6.46 -30.07
C ALA A 135 -1.38 5.40 -29.05
N ASN A 136 -2.68 5.19 -28.87
CA ASN A 136 -3.21 4.06 -28.10
C ASN A 136 -3.23 2.84 -29.04
N LEU A 137 -2.40 1.84 -28.73
CA LEU A 137 -2.31 0.60 -29.51
C LEU A 137 -3.49 -0.33 -29.19
N ASP A 138 -3.96 -0.30 -27.94
CA ASP A 138 -5.17 -0.98 -27.46
C ASP A 138 -5.75 -0.21 -26.24
N GLU A 139 -6.70 -0.81 -25.51
CA GLU A 139 -7.33 -0.20 -24.32
C GLU A 139 -6.36 0.05 -23.15
N ARG A 140 -5.17 -0.55 -23.19
CA ARG A 140 -4.19 -0.60 -22.11
C ARG A 140 -2.84 -0.09 -22.56
N THR A 141 -2.45 -0.32 -23.80
CA THR A 141 -1.12 0.00 -24.31
C THR A 141 -1.14 1.32 -25.07
N PHE A 142 -0.20 2.21 -24.76
CA PHE A 142 -0.01 3.45 -25.50
C PHE A 142 1.48 3.76 -25.74
N VAL A 143 1.74 4.49 -26.82
CA VAL A 143 3.04 5.06 -27.16
C VAL A 143 2.89 6.57 -27.22
N ARG A 144 3.79 7.30 -26.57
CA ARG A 144 3.88 8.77 -26.64
C ARG A 144 5.23 9.15 -27.20
N VAL A 145 5.25 10.04 -28.18
CA VAL A 145 6.45 10.71 -28.66
C VAL A 145 6.22 12.20 -28.53
N ALA A 146 7.11 12.91 -27.85
CA ALA A 146 7.03 14.35 -27.68
C ALA A 146 8.36 15.00 -28.08
N ASP A 147 8.29 15.98 -28.98
CA ASP A 147 9.38 16.89 -29.24
C ASP A 147 9.28 18.05 -28.26
N LEU A 148 10.22 18.11 -27.33
CA LEU A 148 10.31 19.13 -26.29
C LEU A 148 11.41 20.10 -26.69
N SER A 149 11.35 21.33 -26.16
CA SER A 149 12.44 22.31 -26.37
C SER A 149 13.82 21.82 -25.92
N THR A 150 13.89 20.76 -25.11
CA THR A 150 15.11 20.14 -24.59
C THR A 150 15.49 18.83 -25.28
N GLY A 151 14.73 18.40 -26.29
CA GLY A 151 14.94 17.16 -27.04
C GLY A 151 13.68 16.31 -27.19
N THR A 152 13.80 15.19 -27.89
CA THR A 152 12.70 14.26 -28.12
C THR A 152 12.60 13.22 -27.02
N ALA A 153 11.39 12.99 -26.50
CA ALA A 153 11.08 11.97 -25.50
C ALA A 153 10.10 10.94 -26.06
N ALA A 154 10.41 9.64 -25.91
CA ALA A 154 9.51 8.55 -26.25
C ALA A 154 9.13 7.76 -24.99
N THR A 155 7.85 7.38 -24.85
CA THR A 155 7.32 6.63 -23.71
C THR A 155 6.40 5.53 -24.21
N ILE A 156 6.57 4.31 -23.72
CA ILE A 156 5.63 3.20 -23.92
C ILE A 156 5.00 2.89 -22.57
N GLY A 157 3.67 2.93 -22.48
CA GLY A 157 2.92 2.68 -21.26
C GLY A 157 1.92 1.52 -21.43
N TYR A 158 1.69 0.79 -20.33
CA TYR A 158 0.66 -0.25 -20.23
C TYR A 158 -0.18 -0.04 -18.97
N ALA A 159 -1.48 0.19 -19.14
CA ALA A 159 -2.45 0.33 -18.07
C ALA A 159 -3.07 -1.03 -17.76
N PHE A 160 -2.76 -1.60 -16.59
CA PHE A 160 -3.49 -2.77 -16.09
C PHE A 160 -4.63 -2.29 -15.18
N ALA A 161 -5.84 -2.76 -15.47
CA ALA A 161 -6.95 -2.62 -14.54
C ALA A 161 -6.65 -3.52 -13.33
N LEU A 162 -6.54 -2.91 -12.14
CA LEU A 162 -6.67 -3.64 -10.88
C LEU A 162 -8.15 -3.96 -10.67
N ASN A 163 -8.72 -4.76 -11.57
CA ASN A 163 -9.98 -5.40 -11.27
C ASN A 163 -9.66 -6.41 -10.17
N GLY A 164 -10.08 -6.12 -8.94
CA GLY A 164 -10.14 -7.14 -7.91
C GLY A 164 -10.81 -8.37 -8.51
N PRO A 165 -10.35 -9.59 -8.22
CA PRO A 165 -11.03 -10.79 -8.69
C PRO A 165 -12.52 -10.65 -8.31
N PRO A 166 -13.44 -11.11 -9.18
CA PRO A 166 -14.86 -11.08 -8.84
C PRO A 166 -15.01 -11.72 -7.47
N ALA A 167 -15.64 -10.99 -6.54
CA ALA A 167 -15.89 -11.47 -5.19
C ALA A 167 -16.42 -12.91 -5.32
N PRO A 168 -15.80 -13.90 -4.64
CA PRO A 168 -16.23 -15.27 -4.77
C PRO A 168 -17.73 -15.32 -4.48
N GLN A 169 -18.52 -15.75 -5.47
CA GLN A 169 -19.94 -15.98 -5.28
C GLN A 169 -20.05 -16.99 -4.14
N SER A 170 -20.58 -16.54 -2.99
CA SER A 170 -20.79 -17.36 -1.80
C SER A 170 -21.60 -18.59 -2.23
N SER A 171 -20.91 -19.71 -2.42
CA SER A 171 -21.55 -20.99 -2.64
C SER A 171 -22.27 -21.31 -1.34
N ALA A 172 -23.59 -21.21 -1.36
CA ALA A 172 -24.44 -21.49 -0.21
C ALA A 172 -24.06 -22.87 0.37
N LEU A 173 -23.39 -22.87 1.51
CA LEU A 173 -23.01 -24.10 2.19
C LEU A 173 -24.27 -24.87 2.62
N PRO A 174 -24.25 -26.21 2.57
CA PRO A 174 -25.39 -27.03 2.97
C PRO A 174 -25.74 -26.77 4.45
N ARG A 175 -27.03 -26.47 4.70
CA ARG A 175 -27.60 -26.35 6.05
C ARG A 175 -27.59 -27.74 6.71
N VAL A 176 -26.69 -27.95 7.67
CA VAL A 176 -26.73 -29.11 8.57
C VAL A 176 -27.43 -28.69 9.87
N ALA A 177 -28.32 -29.55 10.36
CA ALA A 177 -29.17 -29.30 11.52
C ALA A 177 -28.39 -29.37 12.84
N ALA A 178 -28.75 -28.51 13.79
CA ALA A 178 -28.10 -28.36 15.09
C ALA A 178 -28.47 -29.44 16.12
N ARG A 179 -27.49 -29.91 16.92
CA ARG A 179 -27.50 -30.08 18.41
C ARG A 179 -26.43 -31.07 18.95
N THR A 180 -25.52 -30.60 19.82
CA THR A 180 -25.27 -30.96 21.26
C THR A 180 -23.91 -30.43 21.75
N SER A 181 -23.85 -29.97 23.00
CA SER A 181 -22.90 -29.03 23.63
C SER A 181 -21.52 -29.61 24.04
N GLY A 182 -20.85 -30.27 23.11
CA GLY A 182 -19.49 -30.81 23.22
C GLY A 182 -19.00 -31.30 21.85
N PRO A 183 -19.83 -32.10 21.14
CA PRO A 183 -19.72 -32.26 19.69
C PRO A 183 -19.97 -30.96 18.90
N ALA A 184 -20.64 -29.95 19.48
CA ALA A 184 -20.94 -28.69 18.81
C ALA A 184 -19.70 -27.84 18.52
N LEU A 185 -18.78 -27.65 19.47
CA LEU A 185 -17.56 -26.85 19.22
C LEU A 185 -16.67 -27.50 18.17
N THR A 186 -16.55 -28.82 18.22
CA THR A 186 -15.84 -29.62 17.22
C THR A 186 -16.49 -29.50 15.84
N ALA A 187 -17.82 -29.55 15.75
CA ALA A 187 -18.53 -29.35 14.48
C ALA A 187 -18.32 -27.95 13.90
N ILE A 188 -18.40 -26.90 14.73
CA ILE A 188 -18.12 -25.51 14.31
C ILE A 188 -16.67 -25.40 13.82
N ARG A 189 -15.71 -25.97 14.55
CA ARG A 189 -14.29 -26.01 14.16
C ARG A 189 -14.11 -26.70 12.82
N ASP A 190 -14.72 -27.86 12.62
CA ASP A 190 -14.60 -28.63 11.39
C ASP A 190 -15.25 -27.90 10.19
N GLU A 191 -16.35 -27.18 10.41
CA GLU A 191 -16.93 -26.28 9.39
C GLU A 191 -15.98 -25.12 9.03
N LEU A 192 -15.32 -24.51 10.03
CA LEU A 192 -14.32 -23.45 9.78
C LEU A 192 -13.08 -24.01 9.05
N VAL A 193 -12.66 -25.25 9.34
CA VAL A 193 -11.61 -25.93 8.57
C VAL A 193 -12.07 -26.21 7.14
N ALA A 194 -13.34 -26.58 6.94
CA ALA A 194 -13.92 -26.77 5.61
C ALA A 194 -14.01 -25.44 4.80
N LEU A 195 -13.99 -24.29 5.47
CA LEU A 195 -13.78 -22.99 4.83
C LEU A 195 -12.32 -22.77 4.38
N GLY A 196 -11.39 -23.70 4.62
CA GLY A 196 -9.98 -23.58 4.25
C GLY A 196 -9.17 -22.71 5.21
N LEU A 197 -9.64 -22.52 6.45
CA LEU A 197 -8.93 -21.80 7.49
C LEU A 197 -7.94 -22.72 8.22
N GLU A 198 -6.85 -22.16 8.72
CA GLU A 198 -5.77 -22.88 9.42
C GLU A 198 -5.72 -22.51 10.91
N ASP A 199 -5.02 -23.30 11.73
CA ASP A 199 -4.89 -23.11 13.19
C ASP A 199 -6.23 -22.83 13.88
N VAL A 200 -7.27 -23.56 13.46
CA VAL A 200 -8.65 -23.29 13.87
C VAL A 200 -8.90 -23.79 15.28
N GLN A 201 -9.35 -22.90 16.16
CA GLN A 201 -9.82 -23.23 17.50
C GLN A 201 -11.12 -22.48 17.81
N VAL A 202 -12.10 -23.19 18.37
CA VAL A 202 -13.36 -22.62 18.83
C VAL A 202 -13.47 -22.78 20.34
N ARG A 203 -13.91 -21.74 21.06
CA ARG A 203 -14.03 -21.77 22.52
C ARG A 203 -15.19 -20.91 23.01
N ILE A 204 -15.66 -21.22 24.22
CA ILE A 204 -16.61 -20.40 24.97
C ILE A 204 -15.84 -19.70 26.09
N GLU A 205 -15.95 -18.38 26.13
CA GLU A 205 -15.35 -17.53 27.15
C GLU A 205 -16.45 -16.86 27.97
N GLN A 206 -16.28 -16.83 29.29
CA GLN A 206 -17.10 -16.04 30.18
C GLN A 206 -16.35 -14.75 30.53
N THR A 207 -16.93 -13.60 30.21
CA THR A 207 -16.36 -12.30 30.55
C THR A 207 -16.53 -12.00 32.04
N ALA A 208 -15.75 -11.06 32.58
CA ALA A 208 -15.91 -10.56 33.95
C ALA A 208 -17.32 -10.04 34.28
N GLN A 209 -18.11 -9.68 33.26
CA GLN A 209 -19.48 -9.20 33.40
C GLN A 209 -20.51 -10.33 33.31
N GLY A 210 -20.07 -11.60 33.28
CA GLY A 210 -20.92 -12.78 33.20
C GLY A 210 -21.46 -13.08 31.79
N GLN A 211 -21.08 -12.30 30.77
CA GLN A 211 -21.50 -12.55 29.38
C GLN A 211 -20.75 -13.74 28.80
N ARG A 212 -21.48 -14.69 28.19
CA ARG A 212 -20.90 -15.81 27.44
C ARG A 212 -20.60 -15.37 26.01
N ARG A 213 -19.39 -15.65 25.55
CA ARG A 213 -18.88 -15.31 24.22
C ARG A 213 -18.42 -16.58 23.50
N LEU A 214 -18.88 -16.79 22.27
CA LEU A 214 -18.37 -17.84 21.39
C LEU A 214 -17.25 -17.25 20.51
N VAL A 215 -16.04 -17.80 20.63
CA VAL A 215 -14.84 -17.28 19.97
C VAL A 215 -14.32 -18.29 18.95
N GLY A 216 -14.23 -17.89 17.67
CA GLY A 216 -13.48 -18.59 16.63
C GLY A 216 -12.12 -17.95 16.43
N SER A 217 -11.03 -18.69 16.57
CA SER A 217 -9.65 -18.25 16.31
C SER A 217 -9.08 -19.04 15.13
N PHE A 218 -8.45 -18.38 14.17
CA PHE A 218 -7.86 -19.05 13.00
C PHE A 218 -6.84 -18.15 12.29
N GLU A 219 -5.98 -18.78 11.49
CA GLU A 219 -5.19 -18.15 10.44
C GLU A 219 -5.93 -18.18 9.11
N ASN A 220 -5.95 -17.04 8.42
CA ASN A 220 -6.55 -16.92 7.10
C ASN A 220 -5.49 -16.92 6.00
N ARG A 221 -5.35 -18.04 5.30
CA ARG A 221 -4.54 -18.13 4.07
C ARG A 221 -5.38 -18.20 2.79
N ARG A 222 -6.70 -18.34 2.91
CA ARG A 222 -7.62 -18.45 1.76
C ARG A 222 -7.94 -17.09 1.14
N TYR A 223 -8.25 -16.09 1.96
CA TYR A 223 -8.63 -14.76 1.50
C TYR A 223 -7.40 -13.84 1.53
N THR A 224 -6.55 -13.97 0.53
CA THR A 224 -5.20 -13.36 0.50
C THR A 224 -5.19 -11.87 0.16
N LEU A 225 -6.28 -11.34 -0.42
CA LEU A 225 -6.39 -9.92 -0.79
C LEU A 225 -6.93 -9.06 0.35
N ILE A 226 -8.06 -9.46 0.92
CA ILE A 226 -8.73 -8.76 2.02
C ILE A 226 -9.09 -9.82 3.07
N GLU A 227 -8.32 -9.85 4.15
CA GLU A 227 -8.47 -10.86 5.21
C GLU A 227 -9.88 -10.82 5.85
N GLN A 228 -10.51 -9.64 5.83
CA GLN A 228 -11.85 -9.38 6.38
C GLN A 228 -12.97 -10.04 5.57
N ASP A 229 -12.73 -10.44 4.33
CA ASP A 229 -13.74 -11.06 3.47
C ASP A 229 -14.23 -12.41 3.99
N CYS A 230 -13.48 -13.05 4.90
CA CYS A 230 -13.92 -14.27 5.58
C CYS A 230 -14.96 -14.02 6.69
N LEU A 231 -15.11 -12.77 7.18
CA LEU A 231 -15.97 -12.47 8.33
C LEU A 231 -17.42 -12.93 8.16
N PRO A 232 -18.10 -12.70 7.01
CA PRO A 232 -19.48 -13.13 6.84
C PRO A 232 -19.63 -14.65 6.97
N ASP A 233 -18.73 -15.42 6.36
CA ASP A 233 -18.77 -16.89 6.39
C ASP A 233 -18.48 -17.42 7.79
N VAL A 234 -17.46 -16.89 8.46
CA VAL A 234 -17.09 -17.27 9.82
C VAL A 234 -18.18 -16.93 10.82
N LEU A 235 -18.72 -15.71 10.79
CA LEU A 235 -19.79 -15.28 11.70
C LEU A 235 -21.05 -16.11 11.49
N ALA A 236 -21.35 -16.53 10.26
CA ALA A 236 -22.48 -17.42 9.97
C ALA A 236 -22.28 -18.82 10.58
N VAL A 237 -21.06 -19.37 10.52
CA VAL A 237 -20.72 -20.65 11.16
C VAL A 237 -20.82 -20.53 12.69
N LEU A 238 -20.27 -19.45 13.28
CA LEU A 238 -20.35 -19.22 14.72
C LEU A 238 -21.79 -19.00 15.21
N ASP A 239 -22.62 -18.25 14.48
CA ASP A 239 -24.01 -17.99 14.88
C ASP A 239 -24.87 -19.27 14.95
N ARG A 240 -24.64 -20.23 14.04
CA ARG A 240 -25.30 -21.55 14.08
C ARG A 240 -25.00 -22.30 15.38
N GLY A 241 -23.79 -22.13 15.88
CA GLY A 241 -23.27 -22.74 17.10
C GLY A 241 -23.40 -21.89 18.36
N ALA A 242 -23.96 -20.67 18.26
CA ALA A 242 -23.92 -19.70 19.34
C ALA A 242 -24.57 -20.19 20.64
N GLY A 243 -25.61 -21.01 20.55
CA GLY A 243 -26.33 -21.50 21.73
C GLY A 243 -26.81 -20.34 22.61
N GLU A 244 -26.30 -20.30 23.85
CA GLU A 244 -26.57 -19.26 24.85
C GLU A 244 -25.56 -18.10 24.83
N ALA A 245 -24.60 -18.10 23.90
CA ALA A 245 -23.68 -16.99 23.75
C ALA A 245 -24.44 -15.71 23.41
N THR A 246 -24.03 -14.62 24.06
CA THR A 246 -24.58 -13.28 23.85
C THR A 246 -23.76 -12.48 22.84
N GLU A 247 -22.51 -12.88 22.62
CA GLU A 247 -21.54 -12.24 21.74
C GLU A 247 -20.79 -13.29 20.91
N LEU A 248 -20.55 -12.99 19.64
CA LEU A 248 -19.64 -13.74 18.78
C LEU A 248 -18.32 -12.97 18.70
N ALA A 249 -17.19 -13.67 18.75
CA ALA A 249 -15.89 -13.09 18.49
C ALA A 249 -15.09 -13.89 17.47
N VAL A 250 -14.42 -13.16 16.59
CA VAL A 250 -13.51 -13.69 15.56
C VAL A 250 -12.13 -13.17 15.86
N ARG A 251 -11.18 -14.07 16.14
CA ARG A 251 -9.77 -13.78 16.38
C ARG A 251 -8.95 -14.14 15.15
N PHE A 252 -8.40 -13.11 14.52
CA PHE A 252 -7.46 -13.26 13.41
C PHE A 252 -6.08 -13.57 13.97
N LEU A 253 -5.58 -14.74 13.63
CA LEU A 253 -4.23 -15.17 13.95
C LEU A 253 -3.32 -14.85 12.76
N ARG A 254 -2.09 -14.43 13.08
CA ARG A 254 -0.98 -14.41 12.13
C ARG A 254 0.24 -15.01 12.79
N ARG A 255 0.68 -16.16 12.28
CA ARG A 255 1.76 -16.97 12.87
C ARG A 255 1.43 -17.38 14.31
N GLY A 256 0.20 -17.79 14.58
CA GLY A 256 -0.29 -18.19 15.91
C GLY A 256 -0.34 -17.04 16.94
N ILE A 257 -0.39 -15.79 16.48
CA ILE A 257 -0.51 -14.59 17.32
C ILE A 257 -1.79 -13.86 16.93
N THR A 258 -2.64 -13.56 17.90
CA THR A 258 -3.84 -12.76 17.67
C THR A 258 -3.46 -11.33 17.28
N VAL A 259 -3.69 -10.97 16.02
CA VAL A 259 -3.41 -9.63 15.49
C VAL A 259 -4.62 -8.72 15.53
N ALA A 260 -5.82 -9.28 15.46
CA ALA A 260 -7.07 -8.55 15.57
C ALA A 260 -8.17 -9.44 16.16
N GLU A 261 -9.16 -8.80 16.77
CA GLU A 261 -10.40 -9.44 17.18
C GLU A 261 -11.59 -8.57 16.79
N CYS A 262 -12.58 -9.19 16.16
CA CYS A 262 -13.87 -8.57 15.87
C CYS A 262 -14.92 -9.22 16.77
N ARG A 263 -15.65 -8.41 17.54
CA ARG A 263 -16.74 -8.85 18.42
C ARG A 263 -18.05 -8.23 17.97
N VAL A 264 -19.11 -9.01 17.99
CA VAL A 264 -20.45 -8.57 17.60
C VAL A 264 -21.51 -9.24 18.46
N PRO A 265 -22.49 -8.49 19.00
CA PRO A 265 -23.61 -9.08 19.71
C PRO A 265 -24.39 -10.05 18.80
N VAL A 266 -24.73 -11.23 19.31
CA VAL A 266 -25.45 -12.27 18.55
C VAL A 266 -26.77 -11.73 18.00
N GLU A 267 -27.52 -10.98 18.82
CA GLU A 267 -28.78 -10.37 18.40
C GLU A 267 -28.58 -9.36 17.24
N ALA A 268 -27.55 -8.52 17.33
CA ALA A 268 -27.25 -7.54 16.29
C ALA A 268 -26.87 -8.23 14.98
N TYR A 269 -26.00 -9.25 15.04
CA TYR A 269 -25.63 -10.05 13.88
C TYR A 269 -26.84 -10.72 13.24
N ARG A 270 -27.71 -11.38 14.01
CA ARG A 270 -28.93 -12.03 13.48
C ARG A 270 -29.88 -11.04 12.82
N ARG A 271 -30.06 -9.86 13.39
CA ARG A 271 -30.88 -8.80 12.78
C ARG A 271 -30.26 -8.31 11.47
N TYR A 272 -28.95 -8.11 11.43
CA TYR A 272 -28.22 -7.72 10.23
C TYR A 272 -28.33 -8.80 9.14
N ALA A 273 -28.04 -10.06 9.46
CA ALA A 273 -28.15 -11.20 8.54
C ALA A 273 -29.59 -11.41 8.01
N ALA A 274 -30.61 -11.04 8.80
CA ALA A 274 -32.00 -11.07 8.39
C ALA A 274 -32.46 -9.83 7.59
N GLY A 275 -31.56 -8.88 7.29
CA GLY A 275 -31.89 -7.63 6.60
C GLY A 275 -32.69 -6.63 7.45
N LYS A 276 -32.75 -6.82 8.77
CA LYS A 276 -33.49 -5.99 9.74
C LYS A 276 -32.62 -4.95 10.45
N MET A 277 -31.37 -4.81 10.02
CA MET A 277 -30.40 -3.84 10.51
C MET A 277 -29.49 -3.46 9.34
N SER A 278 -29.19 -2.18 9.21
CA SER A 278 -28.26 -1.67 8.19
C SER A 278 -26.81 -2.01 8.53
N GLY A 279 -25.92 -1.99 7.51
CA GLY A 279 -24.48 -2.17 7.74
C GLY A 279 -23.86 -1.08 8.63
N ALA A 280 -24.39 0.15 8.59
CA ALA A 280 -23.93 1.24 9.45
C ALA A 280 -24.29 0.99 10.93
N GLU A 281 -25.51 0.54 11.20
CA GLU A 281 -25.95 0.16 12.56
C GLU A 281 -25.16 -1.03 13.08
N MET A 282 -24.93 -2.06 12.24
CA MET A 282 -24.12 -3.21 12.61
C MET A 282 -22.68 -2.80 12.94
N ARG A 283 -22.07 -1.94 12.12
CA ARG A 283 -20.73 -1.39 12.36
C ARG A 283 -20.64 -0.62 13.67
N ALA A 284 -21.69 0.13 14.04
CA ALA A 284 -21.74 0.84 15.32
C ALA A 284 -21.86 -0.09 16.54
N ARG A 285 -22.32 -1.32 16.34
CA ARG A 285 -22.43 -2.36 17.39
C ARG A 285 -21.23 -3.30 17.43
N ALA A 286 -20.48 -3.39 16.34
CA ALA A 286 -19.27 -4.19 16.27
C ALA A 286 -18.12 -3.51 17.04
N HIS A 287 -17.33 -4.31 17.74
CA HIS A 287 -16.11 -3.88 18.38
C HIS A 287 -14.91 -4.52 17.68
N ILE A 288 -13.91 -3.72 17.32
CA ILE A 288 -12.66 -4.21 16.73
C ILE A 288 -11.52 -3.79 17.62
N ALA A 289 -10.73 -4.78 18.06
CA ALA A 289 -9.52 -4.57 18.83
C ALA A 289 -8.31 -5.04 18.02
N LEU A 290 -7.28 -4.18 17.95
CA LEU A 290 -5.99 -4.51 17.34
C LEU A 290 -5.03 -4.98 18.43
N LEU A 291 -4.31 -6.07 18.17
CA LEU A 291 -3.45 -6.75 19.15
C LEU A 291 -4.13 -6.89 20.52
N PRO A 292 -5.35 -7.47 20.56
CA PRO A 292 -6.04 -7.66 21.81
C PRO A 292 -5.13 -8.51 22.70
N GLY A 293 -4.80 -7.97 23.87
CA GLY A 293 -4.14 -8.78 24.89
C GLY A 293 -5.03 -9.94 25.29
N ARG A 294 -4.44 -10.90 26.00
CA ARG A 294 -5.26 -11.87 26.74
C ARG A 294 -6.07 -11.08 27.76
N GLU A 295 -7.40 -11.05 27.62
CA GLU A 295 -8.26 -10.48 28.65
C GLU A 295 -7.93 -11.21 29.96
N ALA A 296 -7.46 -10.47 30.97
CA ALA A 296 -6.99 -11.05 32.22
C ALA A 296 -8.13 -11.72 33.04
N SER A 297 -9.38 -11.59 32.58
CA SER A 297 -10.60 -11.98 33.28
C SER A 297 -11.58 -12.79 32.42
N ALA A 298 -11.16 -13.26 31.25
CA ALA A 298 -11.97 -14.18 30.45
C ALA A 298 -11.65 -15.63 30.85
N ASP A 299 -12.54 -16.26 31.60
CA ASP A 299 -12.44 -17.67 31.95
C ASP A 299 -12.89 -18.52 30.76
N VAL A 300 -12.06 -19.48 30.36
CA VAL A 300 -12.39 -20.42 29.29
C VAL A 300 -13.24 -21.52 29.91
N GLU A 301 -14.54 -21.53 29.57
CA GLU A 301 -15.47 -22.58 30.01
C GLU A 301 -15.22 -23.88 29.24
N GLU A 302 -15.06 -23.75 27.92
CA GLU A 302 -14.92 -24.89 27.00
C GLU A 302 -14.07 -24.48 25.79
N ALA A 303 -13.25 -25.39 25.26
CA ALA A 303 -12.46 -25.16 24.06
C ALA A 303 -12.28 -26.45 23.25
N SER A 304 -12.33 -26.31 21.92
CA SER A 304 -11.90 -27.37 21.01
C SER A 304 -10.38 -27.49 21.00
N GLU A 305 -9.88 -28.66 20.58
CA GLU A 305 -8.50 -28.77 20.10
C GLU A 305 -8.28 -27.89 18.87
N THR A 306 -7.04 -27.44 18.67
CA THR A 306 -6.63 -26.75 17.45
C THR A 306 -6.60 -27.75 16.30
N ALA A 307 -7.25 -27.42 15.19
CA ALA A 307 -7.26 -28.23 13.96
C ALA A 307 -6.60 -27.50 12.79
N ASN A 308 -6.18 -28.28 11.78
CA ASN A 308 -5.53 -27.81 10.56
C ASN A 308 -4.31 -26.91 10.83
N PRO A 309 -3.25 -27.44 11.49
CA PRO A 309 -2.12 -26.63 11.91
C PRO A 309 -1.40 -25.96 10.74
N SER A 310 -1.07 -24.67 10.87
CA SER A 310 -0.41 -23.89 9.82
C SER A 310 1.09 -24.24 9.65
N ALA A 311 1.69 -24.84 10.68
CA ALA A 311 3.10 -25.20 10.71
C ALA A 311 3.43 -26.25 9.64
N GLY A 312 4.41 -25.94 8.79
CA GLY A 312 4.83 -26.77 7.66
C GLY A 312 4.07 -26.51 6.36
N HIS A 313 2.92 -25.82 6.39
CA HIS A 313 2.23 -25.41 5.16
C HIS A 313 3.05 -24.34 4.45
N THR A 314 3.59 -24.67 3.28
CA THR A 314 4.50 -23.81 2.53
C THR A 314 3.74 -22.99 1.50
N ASP A 315 3.79 -21.67 1.63
CA ASP A 315 3.27 -20.76 0.62
C ASP A 315 4.33 -20.61 -0.47
N VAL A 316 3.97 -20.88 -1.73
CA VAL A 316 4.85 -20.69 -2.88
C VAL A 316 4.23 -19.64 -3.80
N MET A 317 4.98 -18.56 -4.04
CA MET A 317 4.62 -17.51 -4.99
C MET A 317 5.62 -17.52 -6.15
N ILE A 318 5.14 -17.50 -7.38
CA ILE A 318 5.98 -17.36 -8.57
C ILE A 318 5.50 -16.15 -9.33
N GLY A 319 6.35 -15.14 -9.45
CA GLY A 319 6.00 -13.90 -10.16
C GLY A 319 7.10 -13.44 -11.10
N PRO A 320 6.75 -12.69 -12.15
CA PRO A 320 7.74 -11.93 -12.90
C PRO A 320 8.28 -10.79 -12.02
N ASN A 321 9.55 -10.44 -12.22
CA ASN A 321 10.14 -9.25 -11.66
C ASN A 321 10.78 -8.45 -12.78
N LEU A 322 10.30 -7.22 -12.98
CA LEU A 322 10.86 -6.27 -13.94
C LEU A 322 11.71 -5.25 -13.18
N VAL A 323 12.99 -5.17 -13.54
CA VAL A 323 13.90 -4.13 -13.10
C VAL A 323 14.15 -3.21 -14.29
N THR A 324 14.05 -1.90 -14.08
CA THR A 324 14.34 -0.90 -15.11
C THR A 324 15.34 0.10 -14.58
N GLN A 325 16.26 0.53 -15.44
CA GLN A 325 17.21 1.60 -15.17
C GLN A 325 17.04 2.66 -16.25
N ILE A 326 16.73 3.89 -15.85
CA ILE A 326 16.44 5.00 -16.76
C ILE A 326 17.46 6.11 -16.51
N GLY A 327 18.01 6.71 -17.58
CA GLY A 327 18.88 7.87 -17.49
C GLY A 327 20.26 7.59 -16.90
N THR A 328 20.99 6.61 -17.44
CA THR A 328 22.39 6.34 -17.06
C THR A 328 23.35 7.06 -18.00
N GLU A 329 24.60 7.28 -17.57
CA GLU A 329 25.66 7.86 -18.42
C GLU A 329 25.93 7.04 -19.70
N GLN A 330 25.53 5.77 -19.72
CA GLN A 330 25.77 4.82 -20.82
C GLN A 330 24.54 4.54 -21.69
N GLY A 331 23.38 5.16 -21.43
CA GLY A 331 22.15 4.92 -22.20
C GLY A 331 20.86 5.36 -21.52
N GLU A 332 19.81 5.53 -22.34
CA GLU A 332 18.54 6.17 -21.95
C GLU A 332 17.59 5.24 -21.17
N PHE A 333 17.51 3.95 -21.53
CA PHE A 333 16.65 2.96 -20.86
C PHE A 333 17.26 1.56 -20.96
N LYS A 334 17.41 0.87 -19.82
CA LYS A 334 17.77 -0.55 -19.73
C LYS A 334 16.71 -1.28 -18.91
N TYR A 335 16.46 -2.55 -19.23
CA TYR A 335 15.55 -3.40 -18.45
C TYR A 335 16.12 -4.79 -18.21
N GLY A 336 15.60 -5.46 -17.18
CA GLY A 336 15.87 -6.85 -16.86
C GLY A 336 14.59 -7.50 -16.36
N LEU A 337 14.17 -8.57 -17.04
CA LEU A 337 13.05 -9.41 -16.66
C LEU A 337 13.57 -10.69 -16.01
N TYR A 338 13.03 -11.02 -14.85
CA TYR A 338 13.42 -12.17 -14.03
C TYR A 338 12.18 -12.98 -13.65
N ILE A 339 12.34 -14.27 -13.43
CA ILE A 339 11.38 -15.06 -12.65
C ILE A 339 11.81 -15.03 -11.18
N ARG A 340 10.86 -14.85 -10.28
CA ARG A 340 11.09 -14.81 -8.84
C ARG A 340 10.17 -15.78 -8.12
N PRO A 341 10.61 -17.03 -7.89
CA PRO A 341 9.97 -17.89 -6.91
C PRO A 341 10.30 -17.44 -5.49
N GLU A 342 9.28 -17.43 -4.64
CA GLU A 342 9.35 -17.17 -3.21
C GLU A 342 8.64 -18.29 -2.47
N ALA A 343 9.24 -18.74 -1.37
CA ALA A 343 8.69 -19.72 -0.46
C ALA A 343 8.64 -19.14 0.95
N ALA A 344 7.52 -19.30 1.65
CA ALA A 344 7.33 -18.94 3.04
C ALA A 344 6.82 -20.15 3.83
N ILE A 345 7.54 -20.53 4.87
CA ILE A 345 7.29 -21.75 5.66
C ILE A 345 7.15 -21.38 7.13
N PRO A 346 5.93 -21.40 7.68
CA PRO A 346 5.73 -21.29 9.12
C PRO A 346 6.29 -22.53 9.79
N LEU A 347 7.26 -22.33 10.68
CA LEU A 347 7.94 -23.41 11.40
C LEU A 347 7.30 -23.67 12.76
N GLY A 348 6.36 -22.80 13.15
CA GLY A 348 5.63 -22.86 14.42
C GLY A 348 5.16 -21.47 14.82
N ARG A 349 4.64 -21.37 16.05
CA ARG A 349 4.11 -20.11 16.58
C ARG A 349 5.16 -19.01 16.54
N GLY A 350 4.85 -17.94 15.82
CA GLY A 350 5.69 -16.77 15.61
C GLY A 350 6.83 -16.96 14.63
N LEU A 351 7.24 -18.21 14.34
CA LEU A 351 8.46 -18.53 13.61
C LEU A 351 8.17 -18.77 12.12
N LEU A 352 8.80 -17.98 11.25
CA LEU A 352 8.65 -18.05 9.80
C LEU A 352 10.01 -18.02 9.11
N ALA A 353 10.27 -19.02 8.27
CA ALA A 353 11.37 -19.00 7.32
C ALA A 353 10.85 -18.53 5.95
N GLN A 354 11.59 -17.65 5.29
CA GLN A 354 11.28 -17.21 3.93
C GLN A 354 12.53 -17.24 3.06
N GLY A 355 12.36 -17.71 1.83
CA GLY A 355 13.37 -17.71 0.79
C GLY A 355 12.80 -17.15 -0.50
N ALA A 356 13.54 -16.27 -1.15
CA ALA A 356 13.25 -15.81 -2.49
C ALA A 356 14.48 -16.02 -3.36
N TRP A 357 14.26 -16.56 -4.55
CA TRP A 357 15.28 -16.75 -5.56
C TRP A 357 14.92 -15.93 -6.78
N GLN A 358 15.90 -15.62 -7.60
CA GLN A 358 15.66 -15.00 -8.88
C GLN A 358 16.47 -15.71 -9.95
N ALA A 359 15.86 -15.89 -11.11
CA ALA A 359 16.55 -16.34 -12.30
C ALA A 359 16.27 -15.35 -13.44
N PRO A 360 17.32 -14.91 -14.15
CA PRO A 360 17.15 -14.01 -15.28
C PRO A 360 16.36 -14.68 -16.41
N ILE A 361 15.48 -13.92 -17.06
CA ILE A 361 14.78 -14.32 -18.28
C ILE A 361 15.41 -13.59 -19.49
N THR A 362 15.39 -12.25 -19.49
CA THR A 362 15.86 -11.44 -20.64
C THR A 362 16.05 -9.97 -20.27
N GLY A 363 16.81 -9.23 -21.08
CA GLY A 363 17.00 -7.78 -20.97
C GLY A 363 18.46 -7.37 -20.83
N GLU A 364 18.76 -6.12 -21.17
CA GLU A 364 20.14 -5.59 -21.15
C GLU A 364 20.77 -5.60 -19.74
N LEU A 365 19.96 -5.45 -18.69
CA LEU A 365 20.44 -5.58 -17.31
C LEU A 365 20.81 -7.03 -16.98
N VAL A 366 20.10 -7.99 -17.57
CA VAL A 366 20.36 -9.42 -17.41
C VAL A 366 21.66 -9.84 -18.10
N ASP A 367 21.96 -9.31 -19.29
CA ASP A 367 23.17 -9.66 -20.02
C ASP A 367 24.46 -9.28 -19.28
N ASN A 368 24.38 -8.28 -18.39
CA ASN A 368 25.46 -7.83 -17.53
C ASN A 368 25.47 -8.49 -16.13
N GLU A 369 24.53 -9.41 -15.87
CA GLU A 369 24.37 -10.10 -14.59
C GLU A 369 24.67 -11.61 -14.71
N PRO A 370 24.90 -12.30 -13.57
CA PRO A 370 25.08 -13.74 -13.57
C PRO A 370 23.84 -14.44 -14.17
N LYS A 371 24.03 -15.18 -15.27
CA LYS A 371 22.97 -15.98 -15.94
C LYS A 371 22.45 -17.18 -15.14
N ARG A 372 22.66 -17.18 -13.82
CA ARG A 372 22.37 -18.31 -12.93
C ARG A 372 21.29 -17.93 -11.94
N TRP A 373 20.65 -18.96 -11.39
CA TRP A 373 19.80 -18.81 -10.22
C TRP A 373 20.60 -18.20 -9.08
N THR A 374 20.07 -17.14 -8.50
CA THR A 374 20.66 -16.47 -7.35
C THR A 374 19.67 -16.39 -6.21
N THR A 375 20.17 -16.52 -4.99
CA THR A 375 19.38 -16.27 -3.79
C THR A 375 19.19 -14.77 -3.65
N TYR A 376 17.94 -14.31 -3.77
CA TYR A 376 17.58 -12.91 -3.67
C TYR A 376 17.42 -12.50 -2.20
N ARG A 377 16.72 -13.33 -1.40
CA ARG A 377 16.48 -13.09 0.02
C ARG A 377 16.38 -14.41 0.77
N THR A 378 16.94 -14.48 1.97
CA THR A 378 16.69 -15.58 2.92
C THR A 378 16.59 -15.00 4.31
N VAL A 379 15.41 -15.08 4.91
CA VAL A 379 15.15 -14.50 6.23
C VAL A 379 14.45 -15.50 7.13
N LEU A 380 14.86 -15.51 8.40
CA LEU A 380 14.16 -16.15 9.50
C LEU A 380 13.57 -15.03 10.36
N SER A 381 12.28 -15.11 10.65
CA SER A 381 11.61 -14.16 11.52
C SER A 381 10.89 -14.86 12.66
N TYR A 382 10.94 -14.24 13.83
CA TYR A 382 10.23 -14.70 15.03
C TYR A 382 9.41 -13.55 15.61
N ALA A 383 8.10 -13.67 15.54
CA ALA A 383 7.15 -12.74 16.13
C ALA A 383 6.63 -13.27 17.47
N LEU A 384 6.35 -12.37 18.42
CA LEU A 384 5.73 -12.70 19.69
C LEU A 384 4.94 -11.50 20.24
N SER A 385 4.01 -11.76 21.15
CA SER A 385 3.25 -10.73 21.87
C SER A 385 3.65 -10.75 23.35
N PRO A 386 4.69 -10.01 23.76
CA PRO A 386 5.27 -10.15 25.11
C PRO A 386 4.35 -9.64 26.22
N ALA A 387 3.44 -8.72 25.89
CA ALA A 387 2.45 -8.16 26.79
C ALA A 387 1.19 -7.77 25.99
N PRO A 388 0.03 -7.60 26.65
CA PRO A 388 -1.16 -7.01 26.03
C PRO A 388 -0.86 -5.73 25.23
N GLY A 389 -1.32 -5.68 23.99
CA GLY A 389 -1.12 -4.53 23.10
C GLY A 389 0.30 -4.37 22.55
N TRP A 390 1.21 -5.32 22.77
CA TRP A 390 2.55 -5.30 22.17
C TRP A 390 2.73 -6.44 21.18
N LEU A 391 3.26 -6.13 20.01
CA LEU A 391 3.79 -7.09 19.05
C LEU A 391 5.28 -6.82 18.88
N ALA A 392 6.12 -7.83 19.06
CA ALA A 392 7.54 -7.74 18.80
C ALA A 392 7.94 -8.77 17.73
N GLN A 393 8.93 -8.42 16.91
CA GLN A 393 9.44 -9.31 15.87
C GLN A 393 10.96 -9.18 15.79
N ALA A 394 11.64 -10.31 15.74
CA ALA A 394 13.04 -10.40 15.36
C ALA A 394 13.14 -10.94 13.93
N VAL A 395 14.01 -10.38 13.11
CA VAL A 395 14.30 -10.83 11.74
C VAL A 395 15.80 -10.95 11.56
N VAL A 396 16.28 -12.09 11.10
CA VAL A 396 17.68 -12.31 10.77
C VAL A 396 17.80 -12.92 9.38
N GLY A 397 18.82 -12.56 8.61
CA GLY A 397 19.03 -13.17 7.31
C GLY A 397 19.85 -12.34 6.34
N ARG A 398 19.59 -12.54 5.05
CA ARG A 398 20.22 -11.86 3.92
C ARG A 398 19.15 -11.23 3.05
N CYS A 399 19.38 -9.99 2.62
CA CYS A 399 18.47 -9.23 1.76
C CYS A 399 19.23 -8.71 0.53
N PRO A 400 18.53 -8.36 -0.55
CA PRO A 400 19.16 -7.76 -1.73
C PRO A 400 19.93 -6.50 -1.34
N GLY A 401 21.19 -6.40 -1.77
CA GLY A 401 22.06 -5.27 -1.44
C GLY A 401 22.55 -5.23 0.02
N ALA A 402 22.20 -6.20 0.87
CA ALA A 402 22.69 -6.32 2.24
C ALA A 402 23.09 -7.77 2.55
N ASN A 403 24.39 -7.98 2.71
CA ASN A 403 24.98 -9.30 2.98
C ASN A 403 24.40 -9.96 4.23
N ASN A 404 24.18 -9.21 5.31
CA ASN A 404 23.55 -9.72 6.53
C ASN A 404 22.69 -8.62 7.18
N VAL A 405 21.52 -9.03 7.67
CA VAL A 405 20.52 -8.19 8.32
C VAL A 405 20.10 -8.85 9.63
N ALA A 406 20.02 -8.05 10.70
CA ALA A 406 19.38 -8.43 11.96
C ALA A 406 18.55 -7.24 12.46
N VAL A 407 17.24 -7.43 12.60
CA VAL A 407 16.29 -6.35 12.93
C VAL A 407 15.40 -6.81 14.07
N LEU A 408 15.16 -5.90 15.01
CA LEU A 408 14.14 -6.00 16.03
C LEU A 408 13.11 -4.92 15.78
N GLU A 409 11.85 -5.32 15.78
CA GLU A 409 10.70 -4.44 15.62
C GLU A 409 9.77 -4.63 16.81
N ALA A 410 9.19 -3.54 17.28
CA ALA A 410 8.15 -3.55 18.30
C ALA A 410 7.04 -2.59 17.88
N LEU A 411 5.80 -3.02 17.99
CA LEU A 411 4.60 -2.25 17.67
C LEU A 411 3.65 -2.26 18.87
N ARG A 412 3.05 -1.10 19.14
CA ARG A 412 2.03 -0.93 20.17
C ARG A 412 0.90 -0.02 19.68
N PRO A 413 -0.35 -0.51 19.59
CA PRO A 413 -1.50 0.36 19.40
C PRO A 413 -1.66 1.30 20.60
N VAL A 414 -1.84 2.58 20.31
CA VAL A 414 -2.11 3.64 21.29
C VAL A 414 -3.62 3.90 21.37
N SER A 415 -4.30 3.78 20.23
CA SER A 415 -5.76 3.85 20.12
C SER A 415 -6.23 2.99 18.95
N GLY A 416 -7.55 2.89 18.71
CA GLY A 416 -8.09 2.26 17.51
C GLY A 416 -7.70 2.95 16.20
N ARG A 417 -7.09 4.14 16.27
CA ARG A 417 -6.65 4.93 15.11
C ARG A 417 -5.17 5.25 15.13
N SER A 418 -4.40 4.80 16.11
CA SER A 418 -2.99 5.17 16.20
C SER A 418 -2.13 4.12 16.83
N PHE A 419 -0.90 4.00 16.36
CA PHE A 419 0.07 3.06 16.91
C PHE A 419 1.48 3.64 16.86
N PHE A 420 2.32 3.11 17.74
CA PHE A 420 3.75 3.37 17.79
C PHE A 420 4.50 2.16 17.26
N ARG A 421 5.56 2.39 16.49
CA ARG A 421 6.46 1.35 16.00
C ARG A 421 7.91 1.78 16.27
N VAL A 422 8.72 0.85 16.76
CA VAL A 422 10.17 1.02 16.88
C VAL A 422 10.82 -0.08 16.08
N THR A 423 11.77 0.30 15.23
CA THR A 423 12.60 -0.63 14.48
C THR A 423 14.06 -0.30 14.78
N GLY A 424 14.81 -1.28 15.25
CA GLY A 424 16.24 -1.16 15.49
C GLY A 424 16.96 -2.34 14.89
N GLY A 425 18.11 -2.13 14.26
CA GLY A 425 18.78 -3.23 13.59
C GLY A 425 20.17 -2.93 13.12
N TYR A 426 20.78 -4.00 12.67
CA TYR A 426 22.10 -4.07 12.06
C TYR A 426 21.94 -4.45 10.60
N VAL A 427 22.56 -3.65 9.72
CA VAL A 427 22.66 -3.96 8.29
C VAL A 427 24.12 -3.87 7.89
N SER A 428 24.58 -4.89 7.17
CA SER A 428 25.89 -4.92 6.53
C SER A 428 25.71 -5.09 5.04
N SER A 429 26.33 -4.23 4.24
CA SER A 429 26.42 -4.36 2.79
C SER A 429 27.83 -4.05 2.31
N ASP A 430 28.11 -4.33 1.04
CA ASP A 430 29.40 -3.98 0.42
C ASP A 430 29.58 -2.46 0.29
N LEU A 431 28.46 -1.73 0.20
CA LEU A 431 28.44 -0.26 0.09
C LEU A 431 28.39 0.46 1.44
N ILE A 432 27.87 -0.19 2.48
CA ILE A 432 27.68 0.39 3.81
C ILE A 432 28.41 -0.46 4.83
N ARG A 433 29.56 0.06 5.29
CA ARG A 433 30.34 -0.54 6.37
C ARG A 433 29.49 -0.55 7.64
N ARG A 434 29.04 -1.76 8.05
CA ARG A 434 28.33 -2.12 9.30
C ARG A 434 27.69 -0.94 10.05
N ARG A 435 26.38 -0.72 9.91
CA ARG A 435 25.67 0.36 10.62
C ARG A 435 24.49 -0.13 11.43
N LEU A 436 24.44 0.38 12.66
CA LEU A 436 23.28 0.32 13.53
C LEU A 436 22.32 1.44 13.11
N TYR A 437 21.06 1.08 12.90
CA TYR A 437 19.97 2.04 12.70
C TYR A 437 18.89 1.82 13.76
N ALA A 438 18.19 2.88 14.12
CA ALA A 438 17.14 2.85 15.11
C ALA A 438 16.15 3.97 14.80
N VAL A 439 14.90 3.60 14.53
CA VAL A 439 13.86 4.51 14.08
C VAL A 439 12.60 4.26 14.92
N GLY A 440 12.02 5.34 15.43
CA GLY A 440 10.70 5.35 16.03
C GLY A 440 9.70 6.00 15.09
N GLU A 441 8.49 5.47 15.07
CA GLU A 441 7.40 5.94 14.21
C GLU A 441 6.11 6.03 15.01
N TYR A 442 5.37 7.11 14.80
CA TYR A 442 3.99 7.26 15.24
C TYR A 442 3.09 7.36 14.02
N TRP A 443 2.02 6.57 14.03
CA TRP A 443 1.02 6.56 12.97
C TRP A 443 -0.33 6.97 13.54
N HIS A 444 -1.06 7.81 12.80
CA HIS A 444 -2.45 8.17 13.06
C HIS A 444 -3.28 8.01 11.79
N LEU A 445 -4.30 7.17 11.85
CA LEU A 445 -5.22 6.87 10.77
C LEU A 445 -6.42 7.81 10.86
N MET A 446 -6.82 8.37 9.72
CA MET A 446 -7.96 9.27 9.54
C MET A 446 -8.91 8.68 8.50
N PRO A 447 -9.70 7.65 8.87
CA PRO A 447 -10.57 6.93 7.93
C PRO A 447 -11.58 7.84 7.23
N GLU A 448 -12.01 8.92 7.87
CA GLU A 448 -12.95 9.88 7.28
C GLU A 448 -12.40 10.54 6.01
N TRP A 449 -11.08 10.61 5.88
CA TRP A 449 -10.38 11.31 4.81
C TRP A 449 -9.59 10.37 3.91
N ASP A 450 -9.71 9.06 4.12
CA ASP A 450 -8.84 8.03 3.55
C ASP A 450 -7.35 8.39 3.73
N GLY A 451 -7.05 8.95 4.90
CA GLY A 451 -5.77 9.58 5.20
C GLY A 451 -5.04 8.92 6.35
N GLN A 452 -3.73 9.15 6.43
CA GLN A 452 -2.91 8.80 7.57
C GLN A 452 -1.75 9.80 7.73
N ILE A 453 -1.39 10.07 8.97
CA ILE A 453 -0.22 10.85 9.35
C ILE A 453 0.82 9.88 9.89
N ARG A 454 2.06 10.00 9.43
CA ARG A 454 3.22 9.30 9.95
C ARG A 454 4.27 10.29 10.39
N VAL A 455 4.65 10.23 11.66
CA VAL A 455 5.83 10.92 12.19
C VAL A 455 6.91 9.88 12.37
N VAL A 456 8.09 10.10 11.81
CA VAL A 456 9.24 9.20 11.91
C VAL A 456 10.44 9.94 12.44
N GLY A 457 11.21 9.35 13.34
CA GLY A 457 12.41 9.97 13.88
C GLY A 457 13.43 8.95 14.33
N GLY A 458 14.71 9.27 14.16
CA GLY A 458 15.79 8.42 14.65
C GLY A 458 17.05 8.50 13.79
N ARG A 459 17.82 7.41 13.83
CA ARG A 459 19.04 7.22 13.05
C ARG A 459 18.79 6.25 11.91
N TYR A 460 18.99 6.70 10.69
CA TYR A 460 18.78 5.94 9.47
C TYR A 460 20.01 5.09 9.12
N VAL A 461 19.84 4.17 8.15
CA VAL A 461 20.91 3.24 7.71
C VAL A 461 22.14 3.99 7.17
N SER A 462 21.94 5.17 6.58
CA SER A 462 23.01 6.09 6.15
C SER A 462 23.74 6.79 7.31
N GLY A 463 23.38 6.50 8.56
CA GLY A 463 23.97 7.10 9.76
C GLY A 463 23.40 8.47 10.12
N ASP A 464 22.65 9.09 9.19
CA ASP A 464 22.00 10.37 9.39
C ASP A 464 20.92 10.27 10.48
N THR A 465 20.78 11.35 11.25
CA THR A 465 19.69 11.51 12.20
C THR A 465 18.70 12.54 11.67
N GLY A 466 17.42 12.32 11.92
CA GLY A 466 16.41 13.26 11.47
C GLY A 466 15.00 12.89 11.89
N VAL A 467 14.08 13.82 11.63
CA VAL A 467 12.65 13.66 11.81
C VAL A 467 11.97 13.90 10.47
N GLY A 468 11.01 13.04 10.13
CA GLY A 468 10.15 13.16 8.97
C GLY A 468 8.69 13.19 9.38
N LEU A 469 7.88 13.91 8.60
CA LEU A 469 6.43 13.94 8.69
C LEU A 469 5.88 13.61 7.31
N ASP A 470 5.13 12.52 7.22
CA ASP A 470 4.40 12.16 6.02
C ASP A 470 2.90 12.28 6.27
N VAL A 471 2.19 12.91 5.33
CA VAL A 471 0.74 12.89 5.26
C VAL A 471 0.39 12.12 4.01
N ILE A 472 -0.22 10.94 4.17
CA ILE A 472 -0.53 10.03 3.08
C ILE A 472 -2.05 10.00 2.94
N ARG A 473 -2.55 10.20 1.72
CA ARG A 473 -3.95 10.02 1.37
C ARG A 473 -4.06 8.98 0.28
N GLN A 474 -4.95 8.02 0.47
CA GLN A 474 -5.24 7.00 -0.52
C GLN A 474 -6.36 7.51 -1.43
N PHE A 475 -6.18 7.36 -2.74
CA PHE A 475 -7.19 7.69 -3.74
C PHE A 475 -7.64 6.39 -4.41
N GLY A 476 -8.95 6.16 -4.50
CA GLY A 476 -9.51 5.07 -5.31
C GLY A 476 -10.06 3.85 -4.54
N ALA A 477 -10.30 3.96 -3.24
CA ALA A 477 -11.08 2.96 -2.50
C ALA A 477 -12.43 3.56 -2.07
N THR A 478 -13.38 3.63 -3.00
CA THR A 478 -14.81 3.80 -2.69
C THR A 478 -15.61 2.80 -3.47
#